data_AF-H2C2P9-F1
#
_entry.id   AF-H2C2P9-F1
#
_cell.length_a   1.000
_cell.length_b   1.000
_cell.length_c   1.000
_cell.angle_alpha   90.00
_cell.angle_beta   90.00
_cell.angle_gamma   90.00
#
_symmetry.space_group_name_H-M   'P 1'
#
loop_
_entity.id
_entity.type
_entity.pdbx_description
1 polymer ?
#
loop_
_entity_poly.entity_id
_entity_poly.type
_entity_poly.pdbx_seq_one_letter_code
_entity_poly.pdbx_strand_id
1 'polypeptide(L)'
;MGKTSRINPRALSWNIAGGIGYSFILTVIMALTSIVLKGFYPPFPFIIAPLKSLVESPVEGVVQILVILALVLFVLPVRSVTVSKELRSVRRLAIYTAVGFLVFSLLPYAFTVPYVQTYVGLVIAFNVINGVVAGFVSGL
;
A
#
# COMPACT_ATOMS: atom_id res chain seq x y z
N MET A 1 25.08 27.30 6.12
CA MET A 1 25.61 25.98 5.73
C MET A 1 24.58 24.91 6.05
N GLY A 2 23.79 24.49 5.06
CA GLY A 2 22.77 23.45 5.26
C GLY A 2 23.43 22.10 5.53
N LYS A 3 23.05 21.43 6.63
CA LYS A 3 23.41 20.04 6.86
C LYS A 3 22.77 19.20 5.76
N THR A 4 23.53 18.81 4.75
CA THR A 4 23.12 17.73 3.85
C THR A 4 23.07 16.46 4.69
N SER A 5 21.87 16.03 5.06
CA SER A 5 21.68 14.71 5.66
C SER A 5 22.10 13.69 4.61
N ARG A 6 23.32 13.14 4.72
CA ARG A 6 23.73 12.03 3.86
C ARG A 6 22.76 10.89 4.10
N ILE A 7 21.95 10.57 3.10
CA ILE A 7 21.04 9.42 3.13
C ILE A 7 21.92 8.18 3.34
N ASN A 8 21.65 7.39 4.38
CA ASN A 8 22.36 6.14 4.61
C ASN A 8 21.87 5.11 3.56
N PRO A 9 22.73 4.67 2.61
CA PRO A 9 22.30 3.80 1.52
C PRO A 9 21.71 2.48 1.99
N ARG A 10 22.21 1.94 3.11
CA ARG A 10 21.72 0.69 3.70
C ARG A 10 20.35 0.87 4.34
N ALA A 11 20.11 2.00 5.01
CA ALA A 11 18.78 2.28 5.57
C ALA A 11 17.75 2.50 4.45
N LEU A 12 18.16 3.20 3.38
CA LEU A 12 17.31 3.40 2.20
C LEU A 12 16.95 2.07 1.52
N SER A 13 17.92 1.16 1.32
CA SER A 13 17.65 -0.13 0.69
C SER A 13 16.69 -0.99 1.52
N TRP A 14 16.81 -0.98 2.85
CA TRP A 14 15.88 -1.66 3.75
C TRP A 14 14.48 -1.04 3.70
N ASN A 15 14.37 0.29 3.66
CA ASN A 15 13.08 0.97 3.54
C ASN A 15 12.41 0.65 2.20
N ILE A 16 13.15 0.62 1.10
CA ILE A 16 12.63 0.24 -0.22
C ILE A 16 12.14 -1.21 -0.22
N ALA A 17 12.97 -2.14 0.25
CA ALA A 17 12.59 -3.55 0.32
C ALA A 17 11.34 -3.76 1.20
N GLY A 18 11.30 -3.10 2.37
CA GLY A 18 10.15 -3.12 3.27
C GLY A 18 8.90 -2.50 2.64
N GLY A 19 9.04 -1.39 1.90
CA GLY A 19 7.93 -0.72 1.21
C GLY A 19 7.35 -1.59 0.11
N ILE A 20 8.20 -2.25 -0.69
CA ILE A 20 7.77 -3.18 -1.74
C ILE A 20 7.02 -4.35 -1.11
N GLY A 21 7.63 -5.01 -0.10
CA GLY A 21 7.02 -6.14 0.59
C GLY A 21 5.66 -5.77 1.21
N TYR A 22 5.58 -4.62 1.86
CA TYR A 22 4.33 -4.15 2.47
C TYR A 22 3.27 -3.82 1.42
N SER A 23 3.63 -3.24 0.27
CA SER A 23 2.69 -3.00 -0.82
C SER A 23 2.09 -4.31 -1.36
N PHE A 24 2.90 -5.36 -1.55
CA PHE A 24 2.41 -6.67 -1.95
C PHE A 24 1.46 -7.27 -0.91
N ILE A 25 1.77 -7.15 0.38
CA ILE A 25 0.89 -7.59 1.46
C ILE A 25 -0.45 -6.84 1.39
N LEU A 26 -0.43 -5.52 1.20
CA LEU A 26 -1.67 -4.74 1.01
C LEU A 26 -2.48 -5.26 -0.18
N THR A 27 -1.84 -5.56 -1.31
CA THR A 27 -2.52 -6.15 -2.49
C THR A 27 -3.21 -7.47 -2.15
N VAL A 28 -2.51 -8.37 -1.44
CA VAL A 28 -3.09 -9.65 -1.01
C VAL A 28 -4.27 -9.42 -0.08
N ILE A 29 -4.16 -8.51 0.89
CA ILE A 29 -5.25 -8.19 1.81
C ILE A 29 -6.46 -7.61 1.05
N MET A 30 -6.25 -6.72 0.07
CA MET A 30 -7.34 -6.17 -0.74
C MET A 30 -8.02 -7.26 -1.58
N ALA A 31 -7.24 -8.16 -2.19
CA ALA A 31 -7.77 -9.29 -2.95
C ALA A 31 -8.63 -10.21 -2.06
N LEU A 32 -8.14 -10.56 -0.87
CA LEU A 32 -8.91 -11.37 0.10
C LEU A 32 -10.17 -10.65 0.55
N THR A 33 -10.09 -9.34 0.84
CA THR A 33 -11.24 -8.52 1.21
C THR A 33 -12.31 -8.53 0.11
N SER A 34 -11.89 -8.36 -1.15
CA SER A 34 -12.78 -8.42 -2.32
C SER A 34 -13.45 -9.79 -2.47
N ILE A 35 -12.69 -10.88 -2.33
CA ILE A 35 -13.22 -12.27 -2.38
C ILE A 35 -14.26 -12.51 -1.29
N VAL A 36 -13.95 -12.11 -0.05
CA VAL A 36 -14.86 -12.28 1.09
C VAL A 36 -16.16 -11.52 0.84
N LEU A 37 -16.09 -10.25 0.44
CA LEU A 37 -17.28 -9.44 0.18
C LEU A 37 -18.12 -9.98 -0.97
N LYS A 38 -17.47 -10.46 -2.04
CA LYS A 38 -18.16 -11.12 -3.15
C LYS A 38 -18.90 -12.39 -2.70
N GLY A 39 -18.39 -13.10 -1.71
CA GLY A 39 -19.05 -14.26 -1.12
C GLY A 39 -20.31 -13.92 -0.31
N PHE A 40 -20.31 -12.77 0.38
CA PHE A 40 -21.47 -12.31 1.17
C PHE A 40 -22.49 -11.51 0.35
N TYR A 41 -22.02 -10.80 -0.67
CA TYR A 41 -22.82 -9.94 -1.52
C TYR A 41 -22.46 -10.17 -3.00
N PRO A 42 -23.10 -11.11 -3.70
CA PRO A 42 -23.07 -11.16 -5.16
C PRO A 42 -24.10 -10.18 -5.75
N PRO A 43 -23.88 -9.58 -6.94
CA PRO A 43 -22.78 -9.75 -7.87
C PRO A 43 -21.76 -8.59 -7.82
N PHE A 44 -20.79 -8.67 -6.90
CA PHE A 44 -19.75 -7.65 -6.79
C PHE A 44 -18.55 -7.94 -7.71
N PRO A 45 -18.01 -6.94 -8.42
CA PRO A 45 -16.80 -7.09 -9.23
C PRO A 45 -15.60 -7.39 -8.32
N PHE A 46 -14.57 -8.06 -8.86
CA PHE A 46 -13.33 -8.26 -8.12
C PHE A 46 -12.40 -7.06 -8.34
N ILE A 47 -12.23 -6.23 -7.31
CA ILE A 47 -11.45 -4.99 -7.40
C ILE A 47 -10.44 -4.93 -6.25
N ILE A 48 -9.17 -4.73 -6.57
CA ILE A 48 -8.09 -4.64 -5.56
C ILE A 48 -7.71 -3.18 -5.22
N ALA A 49 -8.27 -2.22 -5.96
CA ALA A 49 -7.97 -0.80 -5.82
C ALA A 49 -9.09 -0.07 -5.07
N PRO A 50 -8.87 0.37 -3.81
CA PRO A 50 -9.93 0.91 -2.95
C PRO A 50 -10.67 2.11 -3.53
N LEU A 51 -9.94 3.02 -4.20
CA LEU A 51 -10.55 4.19 -4.83
C LEU A 51 -11.41 3.82 -6.04
N LYS A 52 -11.04 2.77 -6.78
CA LYS A 52 -11.84 2.25 -7.89
C LYS A 52 -13.09 1.54 -7.35
N SER A 53 -12.92 0.74 -6.30
CA SER A 53 -14.01 0.06 -5.60
C SER A 53 -15.04 1.06 -5.09
N LEU A 54 -14.65 2.22 -4.54
CA LEU A 54 -15.61 3.25 -4.10
C LEU A 54 -16.59 3.71 -5.20
N VAL A 55 -16.16 3.70 -6.46
CA VAL A 55 -16.96 4.17 -7.59
C VAL A 55 -17.86 3.06 -8.15
N GLU A 56 -17.33 1.84 -8.29
CA GLU A 56 -18.07 0.72 -8.88
C GLU A 56 -18.88 -0.09 -7.86
N SER A 57 -18.40 -0.14 -6.63
CA SER A 57 -18.83 -1.02 -5.55
C SER A 57 -18.63 -0.33 -4.19
N PRO A 58 -19.47 0.66 -3.83
CA PRO A 58 -19.21 1.55 -2.70
C PRO A 58 -18.96 0.83 -1.37
N VAL A 59 -19.68 -0.27 -1.13
CA VAL A 59 -19.51 -1.10 0.08
C VAL A 59 -18.11 -1.71 0.14
N GLU A 60 -17.62 -2.27 -0.97
CA GLU A 60 -16.27 -2.82 -1.06
C GLU A 60 -15.19 -1.75 -0.88
N GLY A 61 -15.36 -0.60 -1.52
CA GLY A 61 -14.44 0.53 -1.35
C GLY A 61 -14.35 1.01 0.09
N VAL A 62 -15.50 1.17 0.76
CA VAL A 62 -15.53 1.56 2.18
C VAL A 62 -14.83 0.54 3.06
N VAL A 63 -15.12 -0.76 2.88
CA VAL A 63 -14.48 -1.82 3.68
C VAL A 63 -12.98 -1.86 3.43
N GLN A 64 -12.53 -1.79 2.18
CA GLN A 64 -11.11 -1.77 1.83
C GLN A 64 -10.39 -0.57 2.46
N ILE A 65 -11.01 0.62 2.46
CA ILE A 65 -10.45 1.81 3.12
C ILE A 65 -10.38 1.62 4.64
N LEU A 66 -11.43 1.07 5.26
CA LEU A 66 -11.43 0.78 6.70
C LEU A 66 -10.34 -0.23 7.09
N VAL A 67 -10.12 -1.25 6.26
CA VAL A 67 -9.01 -2.21 6.46
C VAL A 67 -7.66 -1.50 6.39
N ILE A 68 -7.43 -0.66 5.37
CA ILE A 68 -6.19 0.13 5.28
C ILE A 68 -6.02 1.03 6.50
N LEU A 69 -7.08 1.73 6.92
CA LEU A 69 -7.06 2.59 8.09
C LEU A 69 -6.72 1.81 9.35
N ALA A 70 -7.33 0.64 9.56
CA ALA A 70 -7.05 -0.23 10.70
C ALA A 70 -5.58 -0.68 10.72
N LEU A 71 -5.02 -1.07 9.57
CA LEU A 71 -3.61 -1.45 9.44
C LEU A 71 -2.67 -0.27 9.76
N VAL A 72 -2.99 0.94 9.29
CA VAL A 72 -2.20 2.13 9.61
C VAL A 72 -2.28 2.49 11.09
N LEU A 73 -3.49 2.48 11.66
CA LEU A 73 -3.72 2.77 13.09
C LEU A 73 -2.97 1.78 13.99
N PHE A 74 -2.84 0.53 13.58
CA PHE A 74 -2.10 -0.51 14.31
C PHE A 74 -0.61 -0.18 14.48
N VAL A 75 -0.01 0.61 13.57
CA VAL A 75 1.42 0.98 13.61
C VAL A 75 1.66 2.27 14.44
N LEU A 76 0.60 2.95 14.91
CA LEU A 76 0.70 4.22 15.65
C LEU A 76 1.03 4.11 17.15
N PRO A 77 0.58 3.11 17.94
CA PRO A 77 0.81 3.12 19.38
C PRO A 77 2.18 2.54 19.75
N VAL A 78 3.21 3.40 19.82
CA VAL A 78 4.48 3.07 20.48
C VAL A 78 4.69 4.11 21.58
N ARG A 79 4.31 3.75 22.81
CA ARG A 79 4.34 4.67 23.97
C ARG A 79 5.71 4.73 24.67
N SER A 80 6.66 3.85 24.34
CA SER A 80 7.97 3.84 24.98
C SER A 80 8.98 4.72 24.24
N VAL A 81 9.59 5.66 24.98
CA VAL A 81 10.54 6.67 24.47
C VAL A 81 11.76 6.03 23.81
N THR A 82 12.22 4.88 24.30
CA THR A 82 13.38 4.13 23.79
C THR A 82 13.11 3.38 22.49
N VAL A 83 11.88 2.90 22.25
CA VAL A 83 11.50 2.18 21.01
C VAL A 83 11.02 3.15 19.92
N SER A 84 10.64 4.37 20.32
CA SER A 84 10.04 5.37 19.43
C SER A 84 10.93 5.87 18.29
N LYS A 85 12.27 5.86 18.46
CA LYS A 85 13.22 6.29 17.41
C LYS A 85 13.36 5.25 16.30
N GLU A 86 13.51 3.98 16.65
CA GLU A 86 13.66 2.88 15.69
C GLU A 86 12.36 2.62 14.91
N LEU A 87 11.20 2.71 15.57
CA LEU A 87 9.90 2.49 14.92
C LEU A 87 9.37 3.70 14.15
N ARG A 88 10.03 4.86 14.22
CA ARG A 88 9.61 6.05 13.46
C ARG A 88 9.74 5.83 11.95
N SER A 89 10.82 5.17 11.50
CA SER A 89 11.02 4.83 10.08
C SER A 89 9.93 3.88 9.59
N VAL A 90 9.64 2.83 10.39
CA VAL A 90 8.61 1.83 10.07
C VAL A 90 7.23 2.47 9.98
N ARG A 91 6.88 3.38 10.90
CA ARG A 91 5.60 4.09 10.86
C ARG A 91 5.46 4.97 9.63
N ARG A 92 6.50 5.75 9.30
CA ARG A 92 6.50 6.56 8.09
C ARG A 92 6.34 5.68 6.85
N LEU A 93 7.11 4.60 6.77
CA LEU A 93 7.01 3.63 5.68
C LEU A 93 5.59 3.09 5.54
N ALA A 94 4.98 2.61 6.63
CA ALA A 94 3.63 2.08 6.60
C ALA A 94 2.59 3.12 6.13
N ILE A 95 2.68 4.37 6.61
CA ILE A 95 1.79 5.45 6.18
C ILE A 95 1.99 5.78 4.70
N TYR A 96 3.23 5.99 4.26
CA TYR A 96 3.51 6.36 2.87
C TYR A 96 3.16 5.25 1.90
N THR A 97 3.43 3.98 2.24
CA THR A 97 3.02 2.84 1.41
C THR A 97 1.50 2.73 1.35
N ALA A 98 0.77 2.93 2.46
CA ALA A 98 -0.69 2.87 2.46
C ALA A 98 -1.32 4.01 1.64
N VAL A 99 -0.85 5.24 1.81
CA VAL A 99 -1.32 6.40 1.03
C VAL A 99 -0.98 6.24 -0.45
N GLY A 100 0.26 5.88 -0.76
CA GLY A 100 0.68 5.61 -2.13
C GLY A 100 -0.10 4.46 -2.76
N PHE A 101 -0.44 3.43 -1.99
CA PHE A 101 -1.25 2.29 -2.46
C PHE A 101 -2.61 2.75 -2.97
N LEU A 102 -3.28 3.70 -2.30
CA LEU A 102 -4.58 4.22 -2.75
C LEU A 102 -4.50 4.78 -4.18
N VAL A 103 -3.38 5.40 -4.54
CA VAL A 103 -3.18 6.01 -5.86
C VAL A 103 -2.62 5.00 -6.86
N PHE A 104 -1.51 4.34 -6.54
CA PHE A 104 -0.81 3.45 -7.45
C PHE A 104 -1.60 2.17 -7.78
N SER A 105 -2.47 1.69 -6.87
CA SER A 105 -3.33 0.54 -7.14
C SER A 105 -4.33 0.77 -8.29
N LEU A 106 -4.55 2.02 -8.72
CA LEU A 106 -5.37 2.34 -9.88
C LEU A 106 -4.70 1.98 -11.22
N LEU A 107 -3.38 1.76 -11.23
CA LEU A 107 -2.60 1.57 -12.45
C LEU A 107 -3.08 0.39 -13.32
N PRO A 108 -3.43 -0.80 -12.79
CA PRO A 108 -3.97 -1.90 -13.59
C PRO A 108 -5.31 -1.55 -14.29
N TYR A 109 -6.03 -0.55 -13.76
CA TYR A 109 -7.33 -0.11 -14.28
C TYR A 109 -7.24 1.09 -15.22
N ALA A 110 -6.07 1.72 -15.32
CA ALA A 110 -5.83 2.82 -16.26
C ALA A 110 -5.77 2.34 -17.71
N PHE A 111 -5.57 1.04 -17.93
CA PHE A 111 -5.46 0.43 -19.26
C PHE A 111 -6.50 -0.68 -19.41
N THR A 112 -7.27 -0.65 -20.50
CA THR A 112 -8.11 -1.78 -20.89
C THR A 112 -7.24 -2.84 -21.55
N VAL A 113 -6.95 -3.92 -20.83
CA VAL A 113 -6.07 -4.99 -21.31
C VAL A 113 -6.86 -6.28 -21.58
N PRO A 114 -6.72 -6.90 -22.76
CA PRO A 114 -7.40 -8.17 -23.06
C PRO A 114 -6.71 -9.39 -22.42
N TYR A 115 -5.46 -9.25 -21.98
CA TYR A 115 -4.66 -10.34 -21.43
C TYR A 115 -4.48 -10.22 -19.92
N VAL A 116 -4.76 -11.30 -19.19
CA VAL A 116 -4.60 -11.37 -17.72
C VAL A 116 -3.13 -11.18 -17.32
N GLN A 117 -2.18 -11.64 -18.13
CA GLN A 117 -0.75 -11.49 -17.89
C GLN A 117 -0.35 -10.01 -17.80
N THR A 118 -0.92 -9.16 -18.66
CA THR A 118 -0.66 -7.72 -18.63
C THR A 118 -1.24 -7.10 -17.36
N TYR A 119 -2.46 -7.49 -16.96
CA TYR A 119 -3.06 -7.05 -15.70
C TYR A 119 -2.17 -7.42 -14.51
N VAL A 120 -1.73 -8.68 -14.42
CA VAL A 120 -0.82 -9.14 -13.36
C VAL A 120 0.52 -8.39 -13.39
N GLY A 121 1.07 -8.13 -14.57
CA GLY A 121 2.28 -7.32 -14.74
C GLY A 121 2.12 -5.90 -14.20
N LEU A 122 0.98 -5.25 -14.48
CA LEU A 122 0.66 -3.92 -13.94
C LEU A 122 0.46 -3.95 -12.42
N VAL A 123 -0.09 -5.05 -11.87
CA VAL A 123 -0.20 -5.27 -10.42
C VAL A 123 1.19 -5.32 -9.77
N ILE A 124 2.09 -6.12 -10.34
CA ILE A 124 3.48 -6.20 -9.86
C ILE A 124 4.16 -4.83 -9.97
N ALA A 125 4.01 -4.15 -11.11
CA ALA A 125 4.63 -2.86 -11.38
C ALA A 125 4.20 -1.80 -10.36
N PHE A 126 2.89 -1.65 -10.08
CA PHE A 126 2.46 -0.63 -9.13
C PHE A 126 2.96 -0.92 -7.71
N ASN A 127 3.06 -2.20 -7.32
CA ASN A 127 3.58 -2.56 -6.00
C ASN A 127 5.05 -2.19 -5.83
N VAL A 128 5.85 -2.45 -6.87
CA VAL A 128 7.26 -2.05 -6.89
C VAL A 128 7.38 -0.53 -6.86
N ILE A 129 6.64 0.19 -7.70
CA ILE A 129 6.67 1.65 -7.76
C ILE A 129 6.25 2.26 -6.41
N ASN A 130 5.11 1.83 -5.85
CA ASN A 130 4.62 2.30 -4.56
C ASN A 130 5.64 2.03 -3.46
N GLY A 131 6.20 0.83 -3.42
CA GLY A 131 7.19 0.43 -2.42
C GLY A 131 8.48 1.23 -2.50
N VAL A 132 9.00 1.48 -3.71
CA VAL A 132 10.17 2.31 -3.94
C VAL A 132 9.89 3.75 -3.51
N VAL A 133 8.80 4.36 -3.97
CA VAL A 133 8.42 5.74 -3.61
C VAL A 133 8.26 5.89 -2.10
N ALA A 134 7.53 4.99 -1.45
CA ALA A 134 7.35 5.00 -0.01
C ALA A 134 8.67 4.78 0.76
N GLY A 135 9.54 3.91 0.26
CA GLY A 135 10.87 3.66 0.82
C GLY A 135 11.77 4.89 0.77
N PHE A 136 11.76 5.62 -0.35
CA PHE A 136 12.49 6.89 -0.48
C PHE A 136 11.93 7.95 0.45
N VAL A 137 10.61 8.18 0.43
CA VAL A 137 9.99 9.26 1.22
C VAL A 137 10.07 8.99 2.72
N SER A 138 10.00 7.73 3.16
CA SER A 138 10.16 7.37 4.58
C SER A 138 11.60 7.51 5.09
N GLY A 139 12.59 7.43 4.20
CA GLY A 139 14.01 7.61 4.51
C GLY A 139 14.47 9.07 4.61
N LEU A 140 13.61 10.03 4.24
CA LEU A 140 13.79 11.47 4.44
C LEU A 140 13.33 11.89 5.85
#